data_AF-A0AB37DAQ3-F1
#
_entry.id   AF-A0AB37DAQ3-F1
#
_cell.length_a   1.000
_cell.length_b   1.000
_cell.length_c   1.000
_cell.angle_alpha   90.00
_cell.angle_beta   90.00
_cell.angle_gamma   90.00
#
_symmetry.space_group_name_H-M   'P 1'
#
loop_
_entity.id
_entity.type
_entity.pdbx_description
1 polymer ?
#
loop_
_entity_poly.entity_id
_entity_poly.type
_entity_poly.pdbx_seq_one_letter_code
_entity_poly.pdbx_strand_id
1 'polypeptide(L)'
;MASRLEYLIDVLKREQGLNELEIPEKLEEQEVLYRVLQNVRNPAPVTADFLYQQDRYLQEKLVEKGVVDLKDLTPIQPNLYLWQGDITRLAVDGIVNAANSKLLGCFVPNHSCIDNAIHTAAGVELRLACHALMQEQGRDEATGQAKMTKAYNLPSRYVLHTVGPIIYEEVTDLERRQLASSYEECLTLAYKQGLRSLAFCCISTGEFHFPNEEAAKIAIKTVRQFQKEHPYMTVVFNVFKDFDYAIYEDLLKN
;
A
#
# COMPACT_ATOMS: atom_id res chain seq x y z
N MET A 1 -20.62 -0.59 -27.77
CA MET A 1 -20.00 0.49 -26.99
C MET A 1 -18.76 -0.09 -26.36
N ALA A 2 -17.64 0.64 -26.32
CA ALA A 2 -16.44 0.16 -25.64
C ALA A 2 -16.74 -0.08 -24.15
N SER A 3 -16.16 -1.13 -23.58
CA SER A 3 -16.23 -1.38 -22.15
C SER A 3 -15.55 -0.23 -21.38
N ARG A 4 -15.84 -0.10 -20.08
CA ARG A 4 -15.19 0.89 -19.22
C ARG A 4 -13.67 0.70 -19.20
N LEU A 5 -13.21 -0.55 -19.14
CA LEU A 5 -11.80 -0.89 -19.15
C LEU A 5 -11.14 -0.53 -20.49
N GLU A 6 -11.80 -0.80 -21.61
CA GLU A 6 -11.32 -0.40 -22.94
C GLU A 6 -11.20 1.12 -23.07
N TYR A 7 -12.17 1.88 -22.56
CA TYR A 7 -12.09 3.34 -22.51
C TYR A 7 -10.88 3.82 -21.69
N LEU A 8 -10.67 3.26 -20.49
CA LEU A 8 -9.54 3.62 -19.64
C LEU A 8 -8.20 3.31 -20.31
N ILE A 9 -8.08 2.14 -20.93
CA ILE A 9 -6.89 1.73 -21.69
C ILE A 9 -6.64 2.68 -22.86
N ASP A 10 -7.66 3.00 -23.65
CA ASP A 10 -7.55 3.91 -24.79
C ASP A 10 -7.07 5.31 -24.38
N VAL A 11 -7.63 5.89 -23.31
CA VAL A 11 -7.16 7.18 -22.78
C VAL A 11 -5.70 7.11 -22.36
N LEU A 12 -5.31 6.10 -21.58
CA LEU A 12 -3.93 5.96 -21.09
C LEU A 12 -2.92 5.72 -22.22
N LYS A 13 -3.30 4.97 -23.26
CA LYS A 13 -2.45 4.76 -24.45
C LYS A 13 -2.23 6.07 -25.20
N ARG A 14 -3.29 6.83 -25.46
CA ARG A 14 -3.21 8.11 -26.17
C ARG A 14 -2.34 9.11 -25.42
N GLU A 15 -2.52 9.21 -24.11
CA GLU A 15 -1.70 10.07 -23.24
C GLU A 15 -0.20 9.74 -23.35
N GLN A 16 0.14 8.47 -23.53
CA GLN A 16 1.52 7.97 -23.57
C GLN A 16 2.07 7.80 -24.99
N GLY A 17 1.34 8.26 -26.02
CA GLY A 17 1.75 8.16 -27.42
C GLY A 17 1.70 6.74 -28.01
N LEU A 18 1.05 5.80 -27.33
CA LEU A 18 0.92 4.38 -27.72
C LEU A 18 -0.34 4.12 -28.56
N ASN A 19 -0.60 4.99 -29.54
CA ASN A 19 -1.84 4.95 -30.34
C ASN A 19 -1.97 3.67 -31.17
N GLU A 20 -0.84 3.09 -31.59
CA GLU A 20 -0.77 1.87 -32.42
C GLU A 20 -0.88 0.58 -31.61
N LEU A 21 -0.77 0.64 -30.28
CA LEU A 21 -0.89 -0.55 -29.44
C LEU A 21 -2.33 -1.09 -29.54
N GLU A 22 -2.51 -2.38 -29.79
CA GLU A 22 -3.85 -2.97 -29.84
C GLU A 22 -4.37 -3.27 -28.43
N ILE A 23 -5.68 -3.12 -28.23
CA ILE A 23 -6.32 -3.53 -26.97
C ILE A 23 -6.72 -5.01 -27.13
N PRO A 24 -6.22 -5.93 -26.28
CA PRO A 24 -6.58 -7.34 -26.36
C PRO A 24 -8.09 -7.57 -26.24
N GLU A 25 -8.60 -8.65 -26.84
CA GLU A 25 -10.02 -9.01 -26.75
C GLU A 25 -10.38 -9.66 -25.40
N LYS A 26 -9.45 -10.38 -24.78
CA LYS A 26 -9.69 -11.07 -23.51
C LYS A 26 -9.60 -10.13 -22.33
N LEU A 27 -10.55 -10.24 -21.41
CA LEU A 27 -10.63 -9.39 -20.23
C LEU A 27 -9.36 -9.47 -19.38
N GLU A 28 -8.84 -10.65 -19.13
CA GLU A 28 -7.64 -10.84 -18.30
C GLU A 28 -6.41 -10.14 -18.92
N GLU A 29 -6.29 -10.17 -20.24
CA GLU A 29 -5.23 -9.50 -20.98
C GLU A 29 -5.42 -7.97 -20.97
N GLN A 30 -6.67 -7.49 -21.02
CA GLN A 30 -7.00 -6.07 -20.85
C GLN A 30 -6.64 -5.56 -19.44
N GLU A 31 -6.92 -6.32 -18.39
CA GLU A 31 -6.59 -5.95 -17.01
C GLU A 31 -5.08 -5.84 -16.79
N VAL A 32 -4.32 -6.79 -17.35
CA VAL A 32 -2.86 -6.76 -17.36
C VAL A 32 -2.36 -5.52 -18.09
N LEU A 33 -2.90 -5.20 -19.27
CA LEU A 33 -2.52 -4.01 -20.03
C LEU A 33 -2.86 -2.72 -19.30
N TYR A 34 -4.06 -2.62 -18.71
CA TYR A 34 -4.49 -1.48 -17.94
C TYR A 34 -3.53 -1.19 -16.78
N ARG A 35 -3.17 -2.23 -16.02
CA ARG A 35 -2.20 -2.13 -14.93
C ARG A 35 -0.83 -1.67 -15.42
N VAL A 36 -0.31 -2.22 -16.53
CA VAL A 36 0.94 -1.72 -17.16
C VAL A 36 0.86 -0.22 -17.39
N LEU A 37 -0.17 0.22 -18.10
CA LEU A 37 -0.34 1.61 -18.52
C LEU A 37 -0.47 2.55 -17.32
N GLN A 38 -1.16 2.13 -16.26
CA GLN A 38 -1.22 2.89 -15.01
C GLN A 38 0.13 2.97 -14.30
N ASN A 39 0.88 1.87 -14.23
CA ASN A 39 2.14 1.81 -13.50
C ASN A 39 3.17 2.76 -14.09
N VAL A 40 3.28 2.83 -15.43
CA VAL A 40 4.26 3.68 -16.11
C VAL A 40 3.80 5.13 -16.30
N ARG A 41 2.54 5.46 -15.98
CA ARG A 41 1.98 6.80 -16.17
C ARG A 41 2.59 7.82 -15.20
N ASN A 42 3.19 8.88 -15.72
CA ASN A 42 3.65 10.00 -14.89
C ASN A 42 2.49 10.69 -14.16
N PRO A 43 2.75 11.37 -13.01
CA PRO A 43 1.71 12.14 -12.31
C PRO A 43 1.31 13.38 -13.13
N ALA A 44 0.35 13.21 -14.04
CA ALA A 44 -0.25 14.28 -14.83
C ALA A 44 -1.74 14.42 -14.52
N PRO A 45 -2.34 15.62 -14.68
CA PRO A 45 -3.78 15.82 -14.52
C PRO A 45 -4.61 14.82 -15.32
N VAL A 46 -5.78 14.47 -14.79
CA VAL A 46 -6.75 13.58 -15.44
C VAL A 46 -8.10 14.28 -15.57
N THR A 47 -8.88 13.89 -16.57
CA THR A 47 -10.23 14.45 -16.77
C THR A 47 -11.22 13.89 -15.75
N ALA A 48 -12.30 14.63 -15.49
CA ALA A 48 -13.38 14.16 -14.63
C ALA A 48 -14.04 12.88 -15.17
N ASP A 49 -14.16 12.75 -16.50
CA ASP A 49 -14.70 11.55 -17.14
C ASP A 49 -13.80 10.34 -16.93
N PHE A 50 -12.47 10.51 -17.04
CA PHE A 50 -11.52 9.43 -16.75
C PHE A 50 -11.65 8.96 -15.31
N LEU A 51 -11.68 9.90 -14.35
CA LEU A 51 -11.85 9.57 -12.93
C LEU A 51 -13.16 8.84 -12.66
N TYR A 52 -14.27 9.33 -13.22
CA TYR A 52 -15.57 8.68 -13.07
C TYR A 52 -15.54 7.23 -13.58
N GLN A 53 -14.94 6.98 -14.74
CA GLN A 53 -14.81 5.62 -15.27
C GLN A 53 -13.83 4.80 -14.45
N GLN A 54 -12.73 5.36 -13.98
CA GLN A 54 -11.77 4.64 -13.15
C GLN A 54 -12.42 4.18 -11.83
N ASP A 55 -13.08 5.09 -11.12
CA ASP A 55 -13.65 4.80 -9.82
C ASP A 55 -14.72 3.72 -9.93
N ARG A 56 -15.59 3.81 -10.94
CA ARG A 56 -16.58 2.76 -11.20
C ARG A 56 -15.94 1.40 -11.45
N TYR A 57 -14.85 1.36 -12.22
CA TYR A 57 -14.12 0.13 -12.51
C TYR A 57 -13.44 -0.44 -11.25
N LEU A 58 -12.74 0.39 -10.48
CA LEU A 58 -12.04 -0.04 -9.27
C LEU A 58 -13.01 -0.48 -8.17
N GLN A 59 -14.16 0.18 -8.03
CA GLN A 59 -15.22 -0.26 -7.11
C GLN A 59 -15.82 -1.61 -7.52
N GLU A 60 -16.03 -1.86 -8.82
CA GLU A 60 -16.47 -3.18 -9.31
C GLU A 60 -15.44 -4.26 -8.99
N LYS A 61 -14.14 -3.98 -9.20
CA LYS A 61 -13.05 -4.90 -8.84
C LYS A 61 -12.96 -5.14 -7.33
N LEU A 62 -13.21 -4.12 -6.51
CA LEU A 62 -13.25 -4.27 -5.05
C LEU A 62 -14.40 -5.18 -4.62
N VAL A 63 -15.59 -5.04 -5.23
CA VAL A 63 -16.74 -5.92 -4.97
C VAL A 63 -16.43 -7.37 -5.38
N GLU A 64 -15.82 -7.58 -6.54
CA GLU A 64 -15.40 -8.91 -7.02
C GLU A 64 -14.40 -9.59 -6.08
N LYS A 65 -13.41 -8.82 -5.57
CA LYS A 65 -12.43 -9.31 -4.59
C LYS A 65 -13.05 -9.55 -3.19
N GLY A 66 -14.10 -8.81 -2.86
CA GLY A 66 -14.73 -8.78 -1.55
C GLY A 66 -13.94 -7.97 -0.50
N VAL A 67 -14.68 -7.19 0.30
CA VAL A 67 -14.16 -6.41 1.41
C VAL A 67 -14.07 -7.26 2.67
N VAL A 68 -13.03 -7.04 3.47
CA VAL A 68 -12.81 -7.68 4.77
C VAL A 68 -12.92 -6.61 5.84
N ASP A 69 -13.99 -6.61 6.63
CA ASP A 69 -14.15 -5.69 7.75
C ASP A 69 -13.32 -6.15 8.95
N LEU A 70 -12.69 -5.19 9.66
CA LEU A 70 -11.96 -5.47 10.89
C LEU A 70 -12.81 -6.21 11.94
N LYS A 71 -14.12 -5.94 12.00
CA LYS A 71 -15.07 -6.57 12.94
C LYS A 71 -15.25 -8.08 12.67
N ASP A 72 -14.95 -8.53 11.46
CA ASP A 72 -15.08 -9.92 11.04
C ASP A 72 -13.77 -10.70 11.26
N LEU A 73 -12.70 -10.01 11.68
CA LEU A 73 -11.43 -10.62 12.06
C LEU A 73 -11.42 -10.99 13.54
N THR A 74 -10.68 -12.04 13.88
CA THR A 74 -10.44 -12.42 15.27
C THR A 74 -9.08 -11.88 15.71
N PRO A 75 -8.99 -11.11 16.81
CA PRO A 75 -7.71 -10.64 17.33
C PRO A 75 -6.89 -11.82 17.88
N ILE A 76 -5.57 -11.79 17.67
CA ILE A 76 -4.64 -12.75 18.28
C ILE A 76 -4.26 -12.33 19.70
N GLN A 77 -4.27 -11.03 19.97
CA GLN A 77 -4.15 -10.42 21.30
C GLN A 77 -5.05 -9.16 21.33
N PRO A 78 -5.41 -8.59 22.49
CA PRO A 78 -6.21 -7.37 22.54
C PRO A 78 -5.62 -6.27 21.64
N ASN A 79 -6.45 -5.75 20.71
CA ASN A 79 -6.08 -4.70 19.74
C ASN A 79 -4.92 -5.07 18.79
N LEU A 80 -4.58 -6.36 18.67
CA LEU A 80 -3.59 -6.89 17.73
C LEU A 80 -4.21 -8.03 16.91
N TYR A 81 -4.10 -7.91 15.60
CA TYR A 81 -4.61 -8.86 14.64
C TYR A 81 -3.48 -9.34 13.74
N LEU A 82 -3.53 -10.61 13.35
CA LEU A 82 -2.72 -11.18 12.29
C LEU A 82 -3.67 -11.61 11.18
N TRP A 83 -3.46 -11.11 9.97
CA TRP A 83 -4.34 -11.40 8.85
C TRP A 83 -3.56 -11.68 7.57
N GLN A 84 -3.74 -12.88 7.00
CA GLN A 84 -3.14 -13.25 5.73
C GLN A 84 -4.07 -12.89 4.57
N GLY A 85 -3.62 -12.03 3.66
CA GLY A 85 -4.40 -11.66 2.47
C GLY A 85 -3.97 -10.38 1.78
N ASP A 86 -4.75 -9.98 0.78
CA ASP A 86 -4.56 -8.75 0.00
C ASP A 86 -5.01 -7.52 0.80
N ILE A 87 -4.05 -6.72 1.30
CA ILE A 87 -4.32 -5.51 2.11
C ILE A 87 -5.29 -4.53 1.46
N THR A 88 -5.42 -4.53 0.13
CA THR A 88 -6.33 -3.64 -0.61
C THR A 88 -7.81 -3.96 -0.37
N ARG A 89 -8.11 -5.05 0.34
CA ARG A 89 -9.47 -5.48 0.70
C ARG A 89 -9.87 -5.10 2.13
N LEU A 90 -8.93 -4.62 2.95
CA LEU A 90 -9.12 -4.49 4.38
C LEU A 90 -9.77 -3.13 4.75
N ALA A 91 -10.97 -3.18 5.29
CA ALA A 91 -11.68 -2.00 5.79
C ALA A 91 -11.21 -1.64 7.22
N VAL A 92 -10.21 -0.78 7.28
CA VAL A 92 -9.62 -0.17 8.49
C VAL A 92 -9.46 1.34 8.27
N ASP A 93 -9.15 2.12 9.31
CA ASP A 93 -8.98 3.56 9.11
C ASP A 93 -7.77 3.87 8.19
N GLY A 94 -6.65 3.17 8.35
CA GLY A 94 -5.47 3.33 7.51
C GLY A 94 -4.80 2.00 7.17
N ILE A 95 -4.25 1.93 5.95
CA ILE A 95 -3.29 0.88 5.59
C ILE A 95 -1.92 1.51 5.34
N VAL A 96 -0.85 0.77 5.61
CA VAL A 96 0.52 1.22 5.38
C VAL A 96 1.05 0.68 4.07
N ASN A 97 1.58 1.58 3.24
CA ASN A 97 2.30 1.28 2.02
C ASN A 97 3.81 1.36 2.27
N ALA A 98 4.54 0.29 1.93
CA ALA A 98 6.00 0.31 1.84
C ALA A 98 6.41 0.96 0.51
N ALA A 99 6.60 2.28 0.55
CA ALA A 99 6.92 3.10 -0.61
C ALA A 99 8.42 3.19 -0.88
N ASN A 100 8.78 3.63 -2.09
CA ASN A 100 10.12 4.10 -2.42
C ASN A 100 10.26 5.62 -2.13
N SER A 101 11.49 6.15 -2.12
CA SER A 101 11.75 7.55 -1.74
C SER A 101 11.07 8.61 -2.61
N LYS A 102 10.62 8.26 -3.83
CA LYS A 102 9.87 9.18 -4.69
C LYS A 102 8.41 9.30 -4.29
N LEU A 103 7.85 8.37 -3.51
CA LEU A 103 6.43 8.34 -3.08
C LEU A 103 5.41 8.22 -4.21
N LEU A 104 5.84 8.19 -5.47
CA LEU A 104 4.96 8.17 -6.64
C LEU A 104 4.41 6.77 -6.95
N GLY A 105 4.64 5.78 -6.10
CA GLY A 105 4.27 4.39 -6.38
C GLY A 105 5.30 3.67 -7.25
N CYS A 106 4.98 2.45 -7.65
CA CYS A 106 5.84 1.62 -8.50
C CYS A 106 5.66 1.93 -9.99
N PHE A 107 6.77 2.04 -10.73
CA PHE A 107 6.79 2.25 -12.18
C PHE A 107 7.18 1.00 -12.97
N VAL A 108 7.48 -0.10 -12.29
CA VAL A 108 7.78 -1.39 -12.95
C VAL A 108 6.45 -2.03 -13.37
N PRO A 109 6.23 -2.27 -14.68
CA PRO A 109 4.98 -2.84 -15.17
C PRO A 109 4.61 -4.16 -14.49
N ASN A 110 3.39 -4.26 -13.96
CA ASN A 110 2.85 -5.46 -13.31
C ASN A 110 3.69 -6.01 -12.14
N HIS A 111 4.58 -5.21 -11.56
CA HIS A 111 5.42 -5.67 -10.46
C HIS A 111 4.58 -6.11 -9.26
N SER A 112 4.91 -7.26 -8.67
CA SER A 112 4.16 -7.86 -7.56
C SER A 112 4.44 -7.23 -6.20
N CYS A 113 4.96 -6.00 -6.15
CA CYS A 113 5.23 -5.30 -4.90
C CYS A 113 3.96 -4.65 -4.32
N ILE A 114 3.97 -4.43 -3.00
CA ILE A 114 2.83 -3.87 -2.28
C ILE A 114 2.47 -2.45 -2.75
N ASP A 115 3.49 -1.66 -3.10
CA ASP A 115 3.34 -0.30 -3.61
C ASP A 115 2.54 -0.29 -4.92
N ASN A 116 2.86 -1.22 -5.82
CA ASN A 116 2.12 -1.40 -7.07
C ASN A 116 0.67 -1.85 -6.80
N ALA A 117 0.46 -2.81 -5.90
CA ALA A 117 -0.87 -3.31 -5.55
C ALA A 117 -1.77 -2.20 -4.98
N ILE A 118 -1.26 -1.42 -4.02
CA ILE A 118 -1.99 -0.32 -3.40
C ILE A 118 -2.29 0.79 -4.41
N HIS A 119 -1.31 1.25 -5.18
CA HIS A 119 -1.53 2.31 -6.18
C HIS A 119 -2.49 1.89 -7.29
N THR A 120 -2.41 0.65 -7.77
CA THR A 120 -3.31 0.13 -8.81
C THR A 120 -4.75 0.05 -8.29
N ALA A 121 -4.95 -0.41 -7.06
CA ALA A 121 -6.28 -0.57 -6.47
C ALA A 121 -6.90 0.76 -5.99
N ALA A 122 -6.09 1.73 -5.57
CA ALA A 122 -6.57 3.04 -5.13
C ALA A 122 -6.97 3.95 -6.31
N GLY A 123 -6.26 3.85 -7.43
CA GLY A 123 -6.43 4.72 -8.59
C GLY A 123 -5.35 5.79 -8.72
N VAL A 124 -5.33 6.46 -9.88
CA VAL A 124 -4.29 7.44 -10.24
C VAL A 124 -4.20 8.62 -9.26
N GLU A 125 -5.28 8.95 -8.56
CA GLU A 125 -5.32 10.05 -7.60
C GLU A 125 -4.37 9.83 -6.43
N LEU A 126 -4.10 8.58 -6.05
CA LEU A 126 -3.12 8.29 -5.01
C LEU A 126 -1.73 8.79 -5.44
N ARG A 127 -1.34 8.53 -6.69
CA ARG A 127 -0.08 9.04 -7.27
C ARG A 127 -0.08 10.56 -7.37
N LEU A 128 -1.21 11.18 -7.73
CA LEU A 128 -1.32 12.64 -7.81
C LEU A 128 -1.20 13.31 -6.44
N ALA A 129 -1.81 12.75 -5.40
CA ALA A 129 -1.68 13.24 -4.03
C ALA A 129 -0.25 13.10 -3.51
N CYS A 130 0.40 11.95 -3.73
CA CYS A 130 1.81 11.80 -3.40
C CYS A 130 2.69 12.80 -4.15
N HIS A 131 2.42 13.03 -5.43
CA HIS A 131 3.17 14.02 -6.21
C HIS A 131 3.03 15.43 -5.62
N ALA A 132 1.81 15.85 -5.27
CA ALA A 132 1.58 17.15 -4.64
C ALA A 132 2.34 17.28 -3.31
N LEU A 133 2.32 16.24 -2.46
CA LEU A 133 3.09 16.21 -1.20
C LEU A 133 4.59 16.35 -1.44
N MET A 134 5.14 15.67 -2.45
CA MET A 134 6.57 15.72 -2.76
C MET A 134 6.97 17.06 -3.39
N GLN A 135 6.10 17.68 -4.19
CA GLN A 135 6.32 19.03 -4.71
C GLN A 135 6.35 20.07 -3.59
N GLU A 136 5.42 19.99 -2.64
CA GLU A 136 5.38 20.86 -1.46
C GLU A 136 6.63 20.67 -0.58
N GLN A 137 7.06 19.42 -0.38
CA GLN A 137 8.26 19.08 0.39
C GLN A 137 9.56 19.52 -0.29
N GLY A 138 9.61 19.55 -1.62
CA GLY A 138 10.76 19.98 -2.42
C GLY A 138 11.95 19.00 -2.41
N ARG A 139 11.80 17.80 -1.82
CA ARG A 139 12.83 16.75 -1.78
C ARG A 139 12.20 15.37 -1.63
N ASP A 140 12.96 14.35 -2.01
CA ASP A 140 12.60 12.94 -1.79
C ASP A 140 12.37 12.64 -0.30
N GLU A 141 11.50 11.65 -0.06
CA GLU A 141 11.17 11.20 1.29
C GLU A 141 12.32 10.39 1.89
N ALA A 142 12.60 10.65 3.17
CA ALA A 142 13.69 9.98 3.87
C ALA A 142 13.24 8.61 4.41
N THR A 143 14.18 7.67 4.48
CA THR A 143 13.96 6.37 5.12
C THR A 143 13.51 6.54 6.57
N GLY A 144 12.48 5.80 6.98
CA GLY A 144 11.92 5.84 8.33
C GLY A 144 10.93 6.97 8.58
N GLN A 145 10.49 7.69 7.55
CA GLN A 145 9.47 8.75 7.64
C GLN A 145 8.15 8.32 7.01
N ALA A 146 7.04 8.94 7.43
CA ALA A 146 5.69 8.63 6.94
C ALA A 146 4.95 9.86 6.40
N LYS A 147 4.14 9.65 5.35
CA LYS A 147 3.18 10.61 4.77
C LYS A 147 1.79 9.99 4.70
N MET A 148 0.74 10.80 4.72
CA MET A 148 -0.64 10.31 4.66
C MET A 148 -1.40 10.92 3.49
N THR A 149 -2.17 10.09 2.80
CA THR A 149 -3.09 10.47 1.73
C THR A 149 -4.46 9.84 1.97
N LYS A 150 -5.49 10.29 1.25
CA LYS A 150 -6.76 9.55 1.15
C LYS A 150 -6.52 8.22 0.44
N ALA A 151 -7.34 7.21 0.72
CA ALA A 151 -7.20 5.89 0.10
C ALA A 151 -8.01 5.71 -1.21
N TYR A 152 -8.83 6.69 -1.57
CA TYR A 152 -9.63 6.73 -2.81
C TYR A 152 -10.53 5.50 -2.96
N ASN A 153 -10.22 4.60 -3.89
CA ASN A 153 -11.05 3.44 -4.19
C ASN A 153 -10.82 2.24 -3.25
N LEU A 154 -9.88 2.34 -2.32
CA LEU A 154 -9.67 1.32 -1.29
C LEU A 154 -10.77 1.38 -0.22
N PRO A 155 -11.07 0.25 0.46
CA PRO A 155 -12.01 0.22 1.58
C PRO A 155 -11.46 0.90 2.85
N SER A 156 -10.16 1.15 2.94
CA SER A 156 -9.60 1.98 4.01
C SER A 156 -9.89 3.46 3.79
N ARG A 157 -9.74 4.29 4.83
CA ARG A 157 -9.96 5.74 4.69
C ARG A 157 -8.70 6.47 4.22
N TYR A 158 -7.55 6.00 4.69
CA TYR A 158 -6.24 6.58 4.40
C TYR A 158 -5.21 5.53 3.98
N VAL A 159 -4.18 6.00 3.28
CA VAL A 159 -2.93 5.27 3.05
C VAL A 159 -1.81 6.06 3.73
N LEU A 160 -1.04 5.36 4.56
CA LEU A 160 0.17 5.90 5.17
C LEU A 160 1.37 5.33 4.40
N HIS A 161 2.14 6.20 3.76
CA HIS A 161 3.27 5.82 2.94
C HIS A 161 4.55 6.00 3.75
N THR A 162 5.33 4.94 3.91
CA THR A 162 6.62 4.98 4.60
C THR A 162 7.71 4.40 3.74
N VAL A 163 8.92 4.96 3.83
CA VAL A 163 10.09 4.47 3.12
C VAL A 163 10.90 3.59 4.07
N GLY A 164 10.89 2.27 3.83
CA GLY A 164 11.70 1.33 4.62
C GLY A 164 13.17 1.32 4.18
N PRO A 165 14.10 0.84 5.04
CA PRO A 165 15.50 0.65 4.67
C PRO A 165 15.65 -0.42 3.57
N ILE A 166 16.71 -0.28 2.76
CA ILE A 166 17.11 -1.23 1.71
C ILE A 166 18.39 -1.92 2.16
N ILE A 167 18.36 -3.25 2.24
CA ILE A 167 19.50 -4.05 2.71
C ILE A 167 20.30 -4.56 1.50
N TYR A 168 21.57 -4.19 1.45
CA TYR A 168 22.51 -4.62 0.40
C TYR A 168 23.39 -5.79 0.84
N GLU A 169 23.76 -5.84 2.13
CA GLU A 169 24.62 -6.87 2.72
C GLU A 169 23.99 -7.36 4.04
N GLU A 170 24.66 -7.11 5.17
CA GLU A 170 24.14 -7.40 6.50
C GLU A 170 23.34 -6.23 7.06
N VAL A 171 22.33 -6.54 7.87
CA VAL A 171 21.53 -5.52 8.55
C VAL A 171 22.37 -4.80 9.60
N THR A 172 22.49 -3.49 9.43
CA THR A 172 23.16 -2.56 10.34
C THR A 172 22.21 -2.03 11.42
N ASP A 173 22.77 -1.48 12.50
CA ASP A 173 21.99 -0.84 13.56
C ASP A 173 21.28 0.44 13.10
N LEU A 174 21.75 1.07 12.02
CA LEU A 174 21.04 2.16 11.38
C LEU A 174 19.76 1.66 10.73
N GLU A 175 19.83 0.58 9.95
CA GLU A 175 18.68 0.02 9.23
C GLU A 175 17.65 -0.56 10.21
N ARG A 176 18.07 -1.20 11.30
CA ARG A 176 17.15 -1.62 12.39
C ARG A 176 16.36 -0.44 12.95
N ARG A 177 17.05 0.68 13.23
CA ARG A 177 16.43 1.91 13.73
C ARG A 177 15.51 2.55 12.70
N GLN A 178 15.89 2.55 11.43
CA GLN A 178 15.07 3.07 10.33
C GLN A 178 13.79 2.25 10.11
N LEU A 179 13.87 0.92 10.22
CA LEU A 179 12.69 0.08 10.16
C LEU A 179 11.77 0.37 11.35
N ALA A 180 12.31 0.43 12.57
CA ALA A 180 11.53 0.79 13.75
C ALA A 180 10.85 2.17 13.59
N SER A 181 11.59 3.17 13.08
CA SER A 181 11.09 4.51 12.78
C SER A 181 9.94 4.49 11.78
N SER A 182 9.97 3.61 10.76
CA SER A 182 8.87 3.47 9.79
C SER A 182 7.55 3.10 10.47
N TYR A 183 7.59 2.18 11.43
CA TYR A 183 6.41 1.80 12.21
C TYR A 183 5.98 2.93 13.17
N GLU A 184 6.93 3.52 13.89
CA GLU A 184 6.67 4.59 14.87
C GLU A 184 6.05 5.84 14.23
N GLU A 185 6.59 6.29 13.09
CA GLU A 185 6.07 7.44 12.37
C GLU A 185 4.67 7.18 11.81
N CYS A 186 4.40 5.98 11.29
CA CYS A 186 3.06 5.61 10.84
C CYS A 186 2.05 5.60 12.00
N LEU A 187 2.40 4.98 13.13
CA LEU A 187 1.55 4.93 14.33
C LEU A 187 1.28 6.32 14.89
N THR A 188 2.33 7.14 15.00
CA THR A 188 2.25 8.51 15.50
C THR A 188 1.40 9.38 14.59
N LEU A 189 1.57 9.28 13.27
CA LEU A 189 0.78 10.01 12.29
C LEU A 189 -0.69 9.60 12.35
N ALA A 190 -0.97 8.29 12.39
CA ALA A 190 -2.33 7.77 12.52
C ALA A 190 -3.01 8.28 13.80
N TYR A 191 -2.32 8.21 14.94
CA TYR A 191 -2.82 8.70 16.22
C TYR A 191 -3.12 10.21 16.21
N LYS A 192 -2.18 11.03 15.71
CA LYS A 192 -2.36 12.49 15.60
C LYS A 192 -3.54 12.89 14.72
N GLN A 193 -3.89 12.04 13.75
CA GLN A 193 -5.01 12.25 12.83
C GLN A 193 -6.31 11.59 13.32
N GLY A 194 -6.30 10.99 14.51
CA GLY A 194 -7.48 10.39 15.15
C GLY A 194 -7.90 9.04 14.56
N LEU A 195 -7.02 8.35 13.83
CA LEU A 195 -7.26 6.99 13.37
C LEU A 195 -7.21 6.03 14.56
N ARG A 196 -8.06 5.01 14.54
CA ARG A 196 -8.17 3.98 15.60
C ARG A 196 -7.64 2.63 15.16
N SER A 197 -7.53 2.40 13.86
CA SER A 197 -7.05 1.14 13.29
C SER A 197 -6.04 1.36 12.15
N LEU A 198 -4.92 0.64 12.20
CA LEU A 198 -3.86 0.72 11.20
C LEU A 198 -3.40 -0.69 10.80
N ALA A 199 -3.36 -0.98 9.51
CA ALA A 199 -2.84 -2.25 9.00
C ALA A 199 -1.46 -2.06 8.37
N PHE A 200 -0.48 -2.85 8.83
CA PHE A 200 0.87 -2.87 8.29
C PHE A 200 1.05 -4.05 7.34
N CYS A 201 1.52 -3.81 6.12
CA CYS A 201 2.16 -4.85 5.33
C CYS A 201 3.56 -5.18 5.90
N CYS A 202 4.19 -6.25 5.42
CA CYS A 202 5.60 -6.51 5.72
C CYS A 202 6.51 -5.44 5.07
N ILE A 203 6.99 -4.48 5.86
CA ILE A 203 7.88 -3.41 5.37
C ILE A 203 9.30 -3.96 5.18
N SER A 204 9.89 -3.64 4.02
CA SER A 204 11.26 -3.97 3.61
C SER A 204 11.63 -5.46 3.42
N THR A 205 10.74 -6.42 3.65
CA THR A 205 11.12 -7.86 3.63
C THR A 205 11.01 -8.53 2.25
N GLY A 206 10.47 -7.84 1.26
CA GLY A 206 10.44 -8.28 -0.15
C GLY A 206 11.62 -7.70 -0.92
N GLU A 207 11.33 -6.74 -1.80
CA GLU A 207 12.30 -6.10 -2.70
C GLU A 207 13.48 -5.41 -2.00
N PHE A 208 13.36 -5.10 -0.71
CA PHE A 208 14.39 -4.40 0.08
C PHE A 208 15.18 -5.35 1.00
N HIS A 209 14.93 -6.65 0.91
CA HIS A 209 15.74 -7.74 1.48
C HIS A 209 15.98 -7.71 3.01
N PHE A 210 15.16 -7.03 3.79
CA PHE A 210 15.22 -7.12 5.25
C PHE A 210 14.83 -8.54 5.71
N PRO A 211 15.64 -9.25 6.51
CA PRO A 211 15.31 -10.58 7.00
C PRO A 211 13.96 -10.62 7.72
N ASN A 212 13.06 -11.48 7.26
CA ASN A 212 11.64 -11.46 7.66
C ASN A 212 11.42 -11.64 9.16
N GLU A 213 12.15 -12.56 9.80
CA GLU A 213 12.02 -12.81 11.24
C GLU A 213 12.50 -11.62 12.07
N GLU A 214 13.62 -10.99 11.67
CA GLU A 214 14.14 -9.81 12.33
C GLU A 214 13.21 -8.59 12.14
N ALA A 215 12.70 -8.40 10.92
CA ALA A 215 11.72 -7.36 10.63
C ALA A 215 10.43 -7.53 11.44
N ALA A 216 9.91 -8.76 11.56
CA ALA A 216 8.73 -9.06 12.36
C ALA A 216 8.96 -8.78 13.85
N LYS A 217 10.12 -9.16 14.40
CA LYS A 217 10.51 -8.82 15.78
C LYS A 217 10.53 -7.30 16.00
N ILE A 218 11.08 -6.52 15.07
CA ILE A 218 11.10 -5.06 15.14
C ILE A 218 9.66 -4.51 15.08
N ALA A 219 8.86 -4.95 14.12
CA ALA A 219 7.47 -4.52 13.93
C ALA A 219 6.63 -4.74 15.20
N ILE A 220 6.64 -5.96 15.74
CA ILE A 220 5.89 -6.34 16.93
C ILE A 220 6.37 -5.56 18.15
N LYS A 221 7.70 -5.44 18.33
CA LYS A 221 8.28 -4.69 19.45
C LYS A 221 7.86 -3.22 19.42
N THR A 222 7.96 -2.56 18.26
CA THR A 222 7.60 -1.15 18.12
C THR A 222 6.10 -0.92 18.34
N VAL A 223 5.24 -1.75 17.75
CA VAL A 223 3.79 -1.65 17.95
C VAL A 223 3.40 -1.88 19.41
N ARG A 224 3.93 -2.94 20.05
CA ARG A 224 3.67 -3.22 21.47
C ARG A 224 4.14 -2.07 22.36
N GLN A 225 5.29 -1.46 22.05
CA GLN A 225 5.78 -0.31 22.81
C GLN A 225 4.84 0.90 22.66
N PHE A 226 4.40 1.22 21.45
CA PHE A 226 3.45 2.30 21.20
C PHE A 226 2.10 2.09 21.91
N GLN A 227 1.58 0.86 21.88
CA GLN A 227 0.30 0.50 22.52
C GLN A 227 0.32 0.59 24.05
N LYS A 228 1.49 0.59 24.71
CA LYS A 228 1.57 0.86 26.16
C LYS A 228 1.07 2.25 26.51
N GLU A 229 1.32 3.23 25.64
CA GLU A 229 0.89 4.62 25.82
C GLU A 229 -0.45 4.88 25.12
N HIS A 230 -0.76 4.11 24.08
CA HIS A 230 -1.97 4.24 23.26
C HIS A 230 -2.75 2.91 23.18
N PRO A 231 -3.34 2.42 24.29
CA PRO A 231 -3.91 1.07 24.37
C PRO A 231 -5.11 0.83 23.45
N TYR A 232 -5.76 1.89 22.95
CA TYR A 232 -6.90 1.80 22.04
C TYR A 232 -6.52 1.73 20.55
N MET A 233 -5.24 1.90 20.20
CA MET A 233 -4.78 1.78 18.82
C MET A 233 -4.84 0.30 18.39
N THR A 234 -5.72 -0.02 17.46
CA THR A 234 -5.80 -1.36 16.87
C THR A 234 -4.82 -1.50 15.74
N VAL A 235 -4.01 -2.56 15.76
CA VAL A 235 -3.04 -2.84 14.70
C VAL A 235 -3.32 -4.20 14.06
N VAL A 236 -3.32 -4.23 12.74
CA VAL A 236 -3.36 -5.46 11.93
C VAL A 236 -2.00 -5.67 11.30
N PHE A 237 -1.31 -6.75 11.65
CA PHE A 237 -0.18 -7.23 10.86
C PHE A 237 -0.74 -8.02 9.68
N ASN A 238 -0.71 -7.40 8.50
CA ASN A 238 -1.07 -8.06 7.26
C ASN A 238 0.15 -8.73 6.64
N VAL A 239 -0.01 -10.01 6.35
CA VAL A 239 0.99 -10.85 5.68
C VAL A 239 0.40 -11.44 4.40
N PHE A 240 1.25 -11.83 3.45
CA PHE A 240 0.79 -12.47 2.21
C PHE A 240 1.29 -13.92 2.10
N LYS A 241 2.57 -14.15 2.37
CA LYS A 241 3.20 -15.47 2.23
C LYS A 241 3.04 -16.30 3.50
N ASP A 242 2.91 -17.61 3.34
CA ASP A 242 2.71 -18.54 4.46
C ASP A 242 3.84 -18.49 5.49
N PHE A 243 5.08 -18.30 5.04
CA PHE A 243 6.21 -18.23 5.94
C PHE A 243 6.20 -16.93 6.79
N ASP A 244 5.74 -15.80 6.23
CA ASP A 244 5.57 -14.55 7.00
C ASP A 244 4.48 -14.75 8.05
N TYR A 245 3.38 -15.42 7.69
CA TYR A 245 2.33 -15.77 8.63
C TYR A 245 2.85 -16.63 9.78
N ALA A 246 3.60 -17.69 9.49
CA ALA A 246 4.18 -18.56 10.53
C ALA A 246 5.10 -17.79 11.49
N ILE A 247 5.95 -16.90 10.97
CA ILE A 247 6.82 -16.04 11.78
C ILE A 247 6.00 -15.14 12.72
N TYR A 248 5.03 -14.39 12.17
CA TYR A 248 4.23 -13.48 12.99
C TYR A 248 3.36 -14.23 13.99
N GLU A 249 2.81 -15.39 13.61
CA GLU A 249 1.97 -16.21 14.47
C GLU A 249 2.76 -16.72 15.69
N ASP A 250 3.96 -17.25 15.48
CA ASP A 250 4.84 -17.71 16.57
C ASP A 250 5.22 -16.55 17.51
N LEU A 251 5.68 -15.43 16.95
CA LEU A 251 6.10 -14.25 17.73
C LEU A 251 4.97 -13.56 18.49
N LEU A 252 3.72 -13.70 18.05
CA LEU A 252 2.54 -13.12 18.70
C LEU A 252 1.86 -14.07 19.69
N LYS A 253 2.08 -15.38 19.60
CA LYS A 253 1.58 -16.33 20.62
C LYS A 253 2.51 -16.43 21.83
N ASN A 254 3.78 -16.11 21.64
CA ASN A 254 4.81 -16.00 22.67
C ASN A 254 4.85 -14.59 23.31
#